data_AF-A0A5Y2SHV8-F1
#
_entry.id   AF-A0A5Y2SHV8-F1
#
_cell.length_a   1.000
_cell.length_b   1.000
_cell.length_c   1.000
_cell.angle_alpha   90.00
_cell.angle_beta   90.00
_cell.angle_gamma   90.00
#
_symmetry.space_group_name_H-M   'P 1'
#
loop_
_entity.id
_entity.type
_entity.pdbx_description
1 polymer ?
#
loop_
_entity_poly.entity_id
_entity_poly.type
_entity_poly.pdbx_seq_one_letter_code
_entity_poly.pdbx_strand_id
1 'polypeptide(L)'
;MKTFHWAPREGMPSSVSPSVTTIKFGDGYEQRRPTGLNHQLINFQPVFRTTSDNSRTALEAFLVEHGGYKAFLWRPPKYNRTIKVVCREWSVTDNVTYSDFSCKFEQVIA
;
A
#
# COMPACT_ATOMS: atom_id res chain seq x y z
N MET A 1 6.57 15.14 -4.93
CA MET A 1 6.02 13.94 -4.27
C MET A 1 7.17 13.27 -3.53
N LYS A 2 7.00 12.89 -2.27
CA LYS A 2 8.10 12.31 -1.47
C LYS A 2 8.26 10.83 -1.80
N THR A 3 9.48 10.31 -1.63
CA THR A 3 9.81 8.90 -1.80
C THR A 3 9.93 8.24 -0.44
N PHE A 4 9.31 7.07 -0.30
CA PHE A 4 9.35 6.25 0.89
C PHE A 4 10.55 5.30 0.82
N HIS A 5 11.47 5.43 1.78
CA HIS A 5 12.77 4.76 1.74
C HIS A 5 12.91 3.58 2.72
N TRP A 6 11.94 3.35 3.61
CA TRP A 6 12.02 2.26 4.58
C TRP A 6 11.78 0.91 3.91
N ALA A 7 12.60 -0.08 4.31
CA ALA A 7 12.48 -1.45 3.82
C ALA A 7 11.43 -2.21 4.65
N PRO A 8 10.44 -2.86 4.01
CA PRO A 8 9.48 -3.69 4.71
C PRO A 8 10.14 -4.98 5.20
N ARG A 9 9.56 -5.56 6.25
CA ARG A 9 9.88 -6.89 6.77
C ARG A 9 9.52 -7.96 5.74
N GLU A 10 10.25 -9.07 5.80
CA GLU A 10 9.96 -10.26 5.01
C GLU A 10 8.57 -10.84 5.33
N GLY A 11 8.00 -11.58 4.38
CA GLY A 11 6.68 -12.20 4.54
C GLY A 11 5.49 -11.24 4.36
N MET A 12 5.74 -10.04 3.81
CA MET A 12 4.70 -9.07 3.50
C MET A 12 3.60 -9.64 2.58
N PRO A 13 2.32 -9.64 3.01
CA PRO A 13 1.23 -9.99 2.12
C PRO A 13 0.95 -8.86 1.11
N SER A 14 0.77 -9.26 -0.14
CA SER A 14 0.27 -8.41 -1.23
C SER A 14 -1.00 -9.04 -1.78
N SER A 15 -2.09 -8.27 -1.83
CA SER A 15 -3.34 -8.69 -2.47
C SER A 15 -3.58 -7.85 -3.71
N VAL A 16 -3.90 -8.49 -4.83
CA VAL A 16 -4.31 -7.80 -6.05
C VAL A 16 -5.82 -7.88 -6.14
N SER A 17 -6.49 -6.75 -6.32
CA SER A 17 -7.95 -6.69 -6.48
C SER A 17 -8.28 -6.11 -7.85
N PRO A 18 -8.39 -6.96 -8.90
CA PRO A 18 -8.78 -6.50 -10.23
C PRO A 18 -10.22 -5.97 -10.22
N SER A 19 -10.40 -4.71 -10.60
CA SER A 19 -11.71 -4.09 -10.77
C SER A 19 -12.29 -4.46 -12.14
N VAL A 20 -13.30 -5.34 -12.14
CA VAL A 20 -14.00 -5.79 -13.34
C VAL A 20 -15.47 -5.39 -13.23
N THR A 21 -15.99 -4.71 -14.25
CA THR A 21 -17.41 -4.42 -14.38
C THR A 21 -18.08 -5.58 -15.09
N THR A 22 -19.09 -6.18 -14.44
CA THR A 22 -19.87 -7.29 -14.98
C THR A 22 -21.30 -6.84 -15.23
N ILE A 23 -21.78 -7.00 -16.46
CA ILE A 23 -23.17 -6.73 -16.86
C ILE A 23 -23.84 -8.08 -17.11
N LYS A 24 -24.98 -8.34 -16.45
CA LYS A 24 -25.75 -9.57 -16.60
C LYS A 24 -26.99 -9.31 -17.45
N PHE A 25 -27.26 -10.16 -18.43
CA PHE A 25 -28.36 -9.99 -19.39
C PHE A 25 -29.59 -10.88 -19.12
N GLY A 26 -29.76 -11.38 -17.90
CA GLY A 26 -30.95 -12.16 -17.48
C GLY A 26 -30.95 -13.63 -17.96
N ASP A 27 -30.46 -13.90 -19.17
CA ASP A 27 -30.46 -15.25 -19.79
C ASP A 27 -29.21 -16.08 -19.46
N GLY A 28 -28.55 -15.81 -18.32
CA GLY A 28 -27.30 -16.45 -17.93
C GLY A 28 -26.04 -15.92 -18.64
N TYR A 29 -26.19 -15.00 -19.59
CA TYR A 29 -25.06 -14.33 -20.23
C TYR A 29 -24.52 -13.17 -19.38
N GLU A 30 -23.19 -13.13 -19.25
CA GLU A 30 -22.46 -12.05 -18.60
C GLU A 30 -21.44 -11.44 -19.56
N GLN A 31 -21.43 -10.11 -19.66
CA GLN A 31 -20.32 -9.39 -20.27
C GLN A 31 -19.39 -8.87 -19.19
N ARG A 32 -18.10 -9.22 -19.29
CA ARG A 32 -17.04 -8.76 -18.39
C ARG A 32 -16.15 -7.78 -19.12
N ARG A 33 -15.96 -6.60 -18.53
CA ARG A 33 -15.02 -5.59 -19.04
C ARG A 33 -14.19 -5.05 -17.89
N PRO A 34 -12.89 -4.75 -18.09
CA PRO A 34 -12.11 -3.99 -17.13
C PRO A 34 -12.83 -2.67 -16.80
N THR A 35 -12.91 -2.30 -15.52
CA THR A 35 -13.56 -1.04 -15.11
C THR A 35 -12.84 0.21 -15.66
N GLY A 36 -11.60 0.07 -16.13
CA GLY A 36 -10.85 1.10 -16.86
C GLY A 36 -9.47 0.64 -17.32
N LEU A 37 -8.64 1.58 -17.82
CA LEU A 37 -7.26 1.34 -18.27
C LEU A 37 -6.38 0.73 -17.16
N ASN A 38 -6.59 1.15 -15.91
CA ASN A 38 -5.84 0.67 -14.75
C ASN A 38 -6.73 -0.16 -13.82
N HIS A 39 -7.22 -1.29 -14.33
CA HIS A 39 -8.13 -2.16 -13.60
C HIS A 39 -7.45 -3.03 -12.54
N GLN A 40 -6.11 -3.10 -12.50
CA GLN A 40 -5.37 -3.96 -11.57
C GLN A 40 -4.64 -3.11 -10.54
N LEU A 41 -5.38 -2.59 -9.56
CA LEU A 41 -4.78 -1.94 -8.40
C LEU A 41 -4.33 -3.01 -7.39
N ILE A 42 -3.13 -2.81 -6.86
CA ILE A 42 -2.52 -3.73 -5.90
C ILE A 42 -2.56 -3.08 -4.53
N ASN A 43 -3.04 -3.85 -3.56
CA ASN A 43 -3.03 -3.50 -2.15
C ASN A 43 -1.89 -4.26 -1.47
N PHE A 44 -1.20 -3.54 -0.61
CA PHE A 44 0.04 -3.97 0.02
C PHE A 44 -0.13 -3.80 1.51
N GLN A 45 0.26 -4.80 2.30
CA GLN A 45 0.26 -4.71 3.76
C GLN A 45 1.68 -4.80 4.32
N PRO A 46 2.54 -3.79 4.06
CA PRO A 46 3.92 -3.84 4.53
C PRO A 46 3.98 -3.65 6.04
N VAL A 47 4.88 -4.39 6.67
CA VAL A 47 5.27 -4.17 8.06
C VAL A 47 6.67 -3.56 8.07
N PHE A 48 6.88 -2.43 8.71
CA PHE A 48 8.18 -1.77 8.83
C PHE A 48 8.68 -1.83 10.27
N ARG A 49 9.88 -2.37 10.47
CA ARG A 49 10.50 -2.44 11.80
C ARG A 49 11.44 -1.26 12.00
N THR A 50 11.32 -0.61 13.15
CA THR A 50 12.24 0.45 13.59
C THR A 50 12.82 0.08 14.95
N THR A 51 14.15 0.19 15.11
CA THR A 51 14.86 -0.12 16.36
C THR A 51 15.42 1.13 17.05
N SER A 52 15.42 2.27 16.37
CA SER A 52 15.91 3.56 16.87
C SER A 52 14.75 4.55 16.95
N ASP A 53 14.71 5.33 18.03
CA ASP A 53 13.71 6.39 18.23
C ASP A 53 13.69 7.42 17.10
N ASN A 54 14.85 7.74 16.53
CA ASN A 54 14.95 8.65 15.38
C ASN A 54 14.24 8.07 14.15
N SER A 55 14.47 6.79 13.86
CA SER A 55 13.82 6.10 12.73
C SER A 55 12.32 5.95 12.95
N ARG A 56 11.90 5.66 14.19
CA ARG A 56 10.50 5.57 14.60
C ARG A 56 9.78 6.91 14.37
N THR A 57 10.37 7.98 14.89
CA THR A 57 9.83 9.35 14.79
C THR A 57 9.80 9.83 13.33
N ALA A 58 10.83 9.53 12.54
CA ALA A 58 10.87 9.90 11.13
C ALA A 58 9.81 9.17 10.29
N LEU A 59 9.61 7.87 10.54
CA LEU A 59 8.59 7.08 9.86
C LEU A 59 7.18 7.55 10.24
N GLU A 60 6.94 7.76 11.54
CA GLU A 60 5.66 8.27 12.04
C GLU A 60 5.34 9.65 11.47
N ALA A 61 6.30 10.58 11.51
CA ALA A 61 6.14 11.92 10.93
C ALA A 61 5.85 11.86 9.43
N PHE A 62 6.51 10.94 8.70
CA PHE A 62 6.24 10.74 7.27
C PHE A 62 4.79 10.30 7.02
N LEU A 63 4.31 9.29 7.77
CA LEU A 63 2.94 8.79 7.63
C LEU A 63 1.91 9.86 7.99
N VAL A 64 2.13 10.60 9.08
CA VAL A 64 1.27 11.70 9.54
C VAL A 64 1.24 12.85 8.51
N GLU A 65 2.38 13.23 7.94
CA GLU A 65 2.45 14.29 6.91
C GLU A 65 1.59 13.96 5.68
N HIS A 66 1.50 12.68 5.34
CA HIS A 66 0.72 12.19 4.20
C HIS A 66 -0.77 11.97 4.54
N GLY A 67 -1.07 11.71 5.81
CA GLY A 67 -2.43 11.75 6.37
C GLY A 67 -3.44 10.80 5.71
N GLY A 68 -2.96 9.76 5.03
CA GLY A 68 -3.81 8.79 4.33
C GLY A 68 -4.58 9.27 3.11
N TYR A 69 -4.23 10.45 2.59
CA TYR A 69 -4.76 10.97 1.33
C TYR A 69 -3.66 11.43 0.36
N LYS A 70 -2.50 11.89 0.86
CA LYS A 70 -1.39 12.25 -0.02
C LYS A 70 -0.66 11.01 -0.49
N ALA A 71 -0.51 10.90 -1.80
CA ALA A 71 0.25 9.82 -2.39
C ALA A 71 1.76 10.07 -2.30
N PHE A 72 2.53 8.99 -2.20
CA PHE A 72 3.98 8.99 -2.21
C PHE A 72 4.53 7.89 -3.10
N LEU A 73 5.80 8.03 -3.49
CA LEU A 73 6.49 7.05 -4.30
C LEU A 73 7.05 5.95 -3.41
N TRP A 74 6.79 4.69 -3.76
CA TRP A 74 7.30 3.53 -3.04
C TRP A 74 7.77 2.48 -4.03
N ARG A 75 8.87 1.80 -3.69
CA ARG A 75 9.43 0.69 -4.49
C ARG A 75 9.30 -0.60 -3.70
N PRO A 76 8.31 -1.46 -3.98
CA PRO A 76 8.16 -2.72 -3.30
C PRO A 76 9.36 -3.63 -3.62
N PRO A 77 9.91 -4.41 -2.66
CA PRO A 77 11.14 -5.18 -2.87
C PRO A 77 11.12 -6.17 -4.04
N LYS A 78 9.96 -6.79 -4.32
CA LYS A 78 9.78 -7.73 -5.44
C LYS A 78 9.32 -7.07 -6.74
N TYR A 79 8.94 -5.80 -6.71
CA TYR A 79 8.51 -5.08 -7.88
C TYR A 79 9.67 -4.19 -8.34
N ASN A 80 10.22 -4.46 -9.52
CA ASN A 80 11.30 -3.64 -10.07
C ASN A 80 10.82 -2.28 -10.63
N ARG A 81 9.73 -1.73 -10.08
CA ARG A 81 9.12 -0.48 -10.49
C ARG A 81 8.77 0.36 -9.26
N THR A 82 9.00 1.66 -9.39
CA THR A 82 8.46 2.64 -8.43
C THR A 82 6.98 2.82 -8.74
N ILE A 83 6.14 2.63 -7.74
CA ILE A 83 4.70 2.85 -7.81
C ILE A 83 4.31 4.01 -6.92
N LYS A 84 3.15 4.59 -7.20
CA LYS A 84 2.53 5.60 -6.37
C LYS A 84 1.51 4.91 -5.45
N VAL A 85 1.62 5.16 -4.15
CA VAL A 85 0.75 4.54 -3.14
C VAL A 85 0.26 5.57 -2.14
N VAL A 86 -0.87 5.26 -1.49
CA VAL A 86 -1.41 5.98 -0.34
C VAL A 86 -1.48 5.02 0.84
N CYS A 87 -1.08 5.45 2.03
CA CYS A 87 -1.23 4.67 3.25
C CYS A 87 -2.55 5.02 3.95
N ARG A 88 -3.62 4.24 3.74
CA ARG A 88 -4.95 4.57 4.31
C ARG A 88 -5.02 4.42 5.81
N GLU A 89 -4.29 3.44 6.32
CA GLU A 89 -4.35 3.03 7.71
C GLU A 89 -2.98 2.48 8.08
N TRP A 90 -2.52 2.80 9.29
CA TRP A 90 -1.35 2.17 9.88
C TRP A 90 -1.60 1.93 11.37
N SER A 91 -1.02 0.86 11.89
CA SER A 91 -0.97 0.56 13.31
C SER A 91 0.47 0.36 13.76
N VAL A 92 0.74 0.71 15.02
CA VAL A 92 2.07 0.60 15.61
C VAL A 92 2.01 -0.40 16.75
N THR A 93 2.90 -1.39 16.71
CA THR A 93 3.12 -2.33 17.81
C THR A 93 4.47 -2.04 18.42
N ASP A 94 4.47 -1.35 19.55
CA ASP A 94 5.67 -1.05 20.32
C ASP A 94 6.10 -2.28 21.15
N ASN A 95 7.30 -2.77 20.87
CA ASN A 95 7.98 -3.77 21.70
C ASN A 95 9.12 -3.09 22.46
N VAL A 96 9.65 -3.77 23.47
CA VAL A 96 10.72 -3.25 24.34
C VAL A 96 11.98 -2.80 23.56
N THR A 97 12.27 -3.42 22.41
CA THR A 97 13.50 -3.18 21.63
C THR A 97 13.24 -2.64 20.23
N TYR A 98 12.00 -2.67 19.74
CA TYR A 98 11.65 -2.23 18.39
C TYR A 98 10.16 -1.95 18.27
N SER A 99 9.79 -1.08 17.34
CA SER A 99 8.40 -0.81 16.97
C SER A 99 8.14 -1.33 15.56
N ASP A 100 7.07 -2.12 15.40
CA ASP A 100 6.60 -2.63 14.11
C ASP A 100 5.41 -1.79 13.64
N PHE A 101 5.52 -1.18 12.47
CA PHE A 101 4.48 -0.40 11.82
C PHE A 101 3.80 -1.26 10.76
N SER A 102 2.55 -1.64 10.98
CA SER A 102 1.73 -2.34 9.98
C SER A 102 0.94 -1.32 9.18
N CYS A 103 1.21 -1.20 7.89
CA CYS A 103 0.59 -0.20 7.02
C CYS A 103 -0.30 -0.87 5.97
N LYS A 104 -1.36 -0.18 5.53
CA LYS A 104 -2.19 -0.56 4.38
C LYS A 104 -1.94 0.40 3.22
N PHE A 105 -1.09 -0.03 2.29
CA PHE A 105 -0.72 0.74 1.11
C PHE A 105 -1.62 0.36 -0.07
N GLU A 106 -2.36 1.33 -0.58
CA GLU A 106 -3.18 1.20 -1.77
C GLU A 106 -2.47 1.84 -2.95
N GLN A 107 -2.28 1.10 -4.04
CA GLN A 107 -1.75 1.68 -5.27
C GLN A 107 -2.75 2.68 -5.87
N VAL A 108 -2.26 3.86 -6.23
CA VAL A 108 -3.04 4.90 -6.91
C VAL A 108 -2.31 5.36 -8.17
N ILE A 109 -3.07 5.86 -9.14
CA ILE A 109 -2.51 6.34 -10.42
C ILE A 109 -2.31 7.86 -10.38
N ALA A 110 -3.24 8.57 -9.73
CA ALA A 110 -3.27 10.03 -9.60
C ALA A 110 -2.34 10.56 -8.52
#